data_AF-A0A7C6TCD5-F1
#
_entry.id   AF-A0A7C6TCD5-F1
#
_cell.length_a   1.000
_cell.length_b   1.000
_cell.length_c   1.000
_cell.angle_alpha   90.00
_cell.angle_beta   90.00
_cell.angle_gamma   90.00
#
_symmetry.space_group_name_H-M   'P 1'
#
loop_
_entity.id
_entity.type
_entity.pdbx_description
1 polymer ?
#
loop_
_entity_poly.entity_id
_entity_poly.type
_entity_poly.pdbx_seq_one_letter_code
_entity_poly.pdbx_strand_id
1 'polypeptide(L)'
;ERWIFSAVHELGHLVLHPDSFRVEQADEIAQEEKEADRFAAHFLMPSAVFKQEWDDTCGLPLIDRVLKVKRIFRVSYKTVLYRLAEEGDRSVWQRFNAQYERHYGRRARHSEPLPLGPEEYQPVENRRSKEPEQLVDVDFTADRLSRLVRRALEEERITRSRAAEVLRLSHEELLERMEDWAA
;
A
#
# COMPACT_ATOMS: atom_id res chain seq x y z
N GLU A 1 -10.58 4.87 7.04
CA GLU A 1 -10.21 4.34 5.70
C GLU A 1 -11.41 4.15 4.77
N ARG A 2 -12.32 3.21 5.06
CA ARG A 2 -13.41 2.83 4.14
C ARG A 2 -14.34 3.99 3.76
N TRP A 3 -14.61 4.91 4.68
CA TRP A 3 -15.50 6.06 4.44
C TRP A 3 -14.98 6.99 3.32
N ILE A 4 -13.65 7.16 3.18
CA ILE A 4 -13.05 8.15 2.28
C ILE A 4 -13.02 7.54 0.91
N PHE A 5 -12.66 6.26 0.86
CA PHE A 5 -12.75 5.48 -0.37
C PHE A 5 -14.17 5.47 -0.90
N SER A 6 -15.18 5.15 -0.07
CA SER A 6 -16.59 5.20 -0.47
C SER A 6 -17.01 6.59 -0.93
N ALA A 7 -16.67 7.66 -0.21
CA ALA A 7 -17.03 9.02 -0.61
C ALA A 7 -16.44 9.42 -1.98
N VAL A 8 -15.19 9.04 -2.25
CA VAL A 8 -14.55 9.32 -3.55
C VAL A 8 -15.04 8.36 -4.65
N HIS A 9 -15.41 7.14 -4.29
CA HIS A 9 -16.05 6.18 -5.21
C HIS A 9 -17.39 6.74 -5.71
N GLU A 10 -18.25 7.22 -4.81
CA GLU A 10 -19.50 7.92 -5.20
C GLU A 10 -19.23 9.16 -6.05
N LEU A 11 -18.19 9.93 -5.72
CA LEU A 11 -17.74 11.04 -6.55
C LEU A 11 -17.32 10.57 -7.95
N GLY A 12 -16.69 9.40 -8.05
CA GLY A 12 -16.35 8.75 -9.31
C GLY A 12 -17.58 8.48 -10.17
N HIS A 13 -18.64 7.93 -9.59
CA HIS A 13 -19.93 7.78 -10.29
C HIS A 13 -20.48 9.12 -10.78
N LEU A 14 -20.50 10.14 -9.92
CA LEU A 14 -21.00 11.47 -10.31
C LEU A 14 -20.21 12.10 -11.46
N VAL A 15 -18.90 11.86 -11.53
CA VAL A 15 -18.01 12.46 -12.54
C VAL A 15 -17.99 11.65 -13.85
N LEU A 16 -17.88 10.32 -13.77
CA LEU A 16 -17.69 9.44 -14.92
C LEU A 16 -19.01 8.90 -15.49
N HIS A 17 -20.02 8.77 -14.64
CA HIS A 17 -21.30 8.13 -14.96
C HIS A 17 -22.50 9.02 -14.57
N PRO A 18 -22.58 10.28 -15.05
CA PRO A 18 -23.66 11.19 -14.67
C PRO A 18 -25.04 10.74 -15.16
N ASP A 19 -25.10 9.93 -16.23
CA ASP A 19 -26.33 9.45 -16.84
C ASP A 19 -26.89 8.17 -16.20
N SER A 20 -26.10 7.42 -15.42
CA SER A 20 -26.58 6.19 -14.76
C SER A 20 -27.41 6.44 -13.51
N PHE A 21 -27.52 7.70 -13.06
CA PHE A 21 -28.50 8.13 -12.05
C PHE A 21 -29.94 8.23 -12.58
N ARG A 22 -30.20 7.81 -13.82
CA ARG A 22 -31.55 7.75 -14.38
C ARG A 22 -32.30 6.56 -13.77
N VAL A 23 -33.37 6.87 -13.04
CA VAL A 23 -34.25 5.99 -12.24
C VAL A 23 -34.78 4.74 -12.99
N GLU A 24 -34.60 4.67 -14.31
CA GLU A 24 -35.09 3.60 -15.19
C GLU A 24 -34.12 2.41 -15.35
N GLN A 25 -32.85 2.55 -14.93
CA GLN A 25 -31.86 1.46 -14.90
C GLN A 25 -31.60 1.02 -13.46
N ALA A 26 -32.18 -0.13 -13.08
CA ALA A 26 -32.08 -0.67 -11.72
C ALA A 26 -30.86 -1.58 -11.48
N ASP A 27 -30.11 -1.89 -12.54
CA ASP A 27 -28.96 -2.80 -12.45
C ASP A 27 -27.65 -2.01 -12.38
N GLU A 28 -26.89 -2.24 -11.30
CA GLU A 28 -25.50 -1.78 -11.17
C GLU A 28 -24.68 -2.30 -12.36
N ILE A 29 -24.15 -1.38 -13.16
CA ILE A 29 -23.31 -1.74 -14.29
C ILE A 29 -21.93 -2.09 -13.71
N ALA A 30 -21.59 -3.38 -13.68
CA ALA A 30 -20.34 -3.87 -13.10
C ALA A 30 -19.05 -3.24 -13.69
N GLN A 31 -19.16 -2.60 -14.87
CA GLN A 31 -18.07 -1.81 -15.45
C GLN A 31 -17.95 -0.42 -14.80
N GLU A 32 -19.06 0.24 -14.48
CA GLU A 32 -19.09 1.54 -13.79
C GLU A 32 -18.51 1.42 -12.37
N GLU A 33 -18.88 0.37 -11.64
CA GLU A 33 -18.31 0.05 -10.32
C GLU A 33 -16.77 -0.04 -10.36
N LYS A 34 -16.23 -0.72 -11.39
CA LYS A 34 -14.78 -0.83 -11.57
C LYS A 34 -14.12 0.50 -11.92
N GLU A 35 -14.81 1.32 -12.71
CA GLU A 35 -14.33 2.63 -13.11
C GLU A 35 -14.36 3.61 -11.93
N ALA A 36 -15.38 3.55 -11.07
CA ALA A 36 -15.48 4.29 -9.81
C ALA A 36 -14.43 3.85 -8.78
N ASP A 37 -14.21 2.54 -8.62
CA ASP A 37 -13.12 2.01 -7.78
C ASP A 37 -11.75 2.48 -8.26
N ARG A 38 -11.51 2.43 -9.57
CA ARG A 38 -10.27 2.92 -10.18
C ARG A 38 -10.13 4.43 -9.98
N PHE A 39 -11.19 5.20 -10.19
CA PHE A 39 -11.21 6.64 -9.94
C PHE A 39 -10.81 6.93 -8.49
N ALA A 40 -11.44 6.28 -7.52
CA ALA A 40 -11.14 6.47 -6.10
C ALA A 40 -9.69 6.11 -5.74
N ALA A 41 -9.18 5.01 -6.29
CA ALA A 41 -7.79 4.61 -6.07
C ALA A 41 -6.78 5.63 -6.62
N HIS A 42 -6.97 6.15 -7.84
CA HIS A 42 -6.08 7.14 -8.45
C HIS A 42 -6.23 8.54 -7.84
N PHE A 43 -7.44 8.91 -7.41
CA PHE A 43 -7.71 10.18 -6.75
C PHE A 43 -7.04 10.24 -5.37
N LEU A 44 -7.14 9.16 -4.59
CA LEU A 44 -6.53 9.08 -3.26
C LEU A 44 -5.03 8.84 -3.30
N MET A 45 -4.52 8.21 -4.36
CA MET A 45 -3.09 7.95 -4.56
C MET A 45 -2.63 8.47 -5.92
N PRO A 46 -2.41 9.79 -6.07
CA PRO A 46 -1.96 10.37 -7.33
C PRO A 46 -0.70 9.69 -7.87
N SER A 47 -0.68 9.34 -9.15
CA SER A 47 0.34 8.44 -9.73
C SER A 47 1.79 8.88 -9.55
N ALA A 48 2.08 10.17 -9.63
CA ALA A 48 3.44 10.67 -9.41
C ALA A 48 3.92 10.45 -7.97
N VAL A 49 3.07 10.81 -7.00
CA VAL A 49 3.38 10.66 -5.56
C VAL A 49 3.40 9.19 -5.18
N PHE A 50 2.42 8.40 -5.65
CA PHE A 50 2.38 6.96 -5.40
C PHE A 50 3.65 6.25 -5.85
N LYS A 51 4.12 6.53 -7.08
CA LYS A 51 5.36 5.95 -7.59
C LYS A 51 6.57 6.37 -6.77
N GLN A 52 6.66 7.65 -6.40
CA GLN A 52 7.74 8.14 -5.56
C GLN A 52 7.79 7.41 -4.21
N GLU A 53 6.67 7.35 -3.49
CA GLU A 53 6.58 6.67 -2.19
C GLU A 53 6.83 5.16 -2.31
N TRP A 54 6.37 4.54 -3.41
CA TRP A 54 6.64 3.13 -3.70
C TRP A 54 8.13 2.88 -3.97
N ASP A 55 8.77 3.74 -4.75
CA ASP A 55 10.19 3.66 -5.07
C ASP A 55 11.06 3.96 -3.85
N ASP A 56 10.65 4.88 -2.97
CA ASP A 56 11.41 5.19 -1.76
C ASP A 56 11.45 4.03 -0.77
N THR A 57 10.42 3.19 -0.78
CA THR A 57 10.36 1.95 -0.01
C THR A 57 10.96 0.74 -0.73
N CYS A 58 11.54 0.90 -1.93
CA CYS A 58 12.14 -0.22 -2.63
C CYS A 58 13.26 -0.84 -1.80
N GLY A 59 13.35 -2.17 -1.79
CA GLY A 59 14.29 -2.89 -0.93
C GLY A 59 13.70 -3.27 0.42
N LEU A 60 12.51 -2.81 0.82
CA LEU A 60 11.72 -3.43 1.90
C LEU A 60 10.98 -4.69 1.42
N PRO A 61 10.62 -5.62 2.32
CA PRO A 61 9.71 -6.72 2.01
C PRO A 61 8.35 -6.18 1.55
N LEU A 62 7.65 -6.89 0.66
CA LEU A 62 6.39 -6.41 0.05
C LEU A 62 5.34 -5.98 1.10
N ILE A 63 5.20 -6.75 2.17
CA ILE A 63 4.34 -6.47 3.32
C ILE A 63 4.62 -5.09 3.91
N ASP A 64 5.87 -4.78 4.23
CA ASP A 64 6.26 -3.53 4.87
C ASP A 64 6.06 -2.34 3.92
N ARG A 65 6.35 -2.53 2.62
CA ARG A 65 6.08 -1.51 1.59
C ARG A 65 4.61 -1.16 1.55
N VAL A 66 3.73 -2.16 1.45
CA VAL A 66 2.28 -1.96 1.39
C VAL A 66 1.76 -1.30 2.67
N LEU A 67 2.20 -1.78 3.85
CA LEU A 67 1.78 -1.24 5.14
C LEU A 67 2.23 0.22 5.34
N LYS A 68 3.43 0.57 4.88
CA LYS A 68 3.95 1.93 4.94
C LYS A 68 3.19 2.86 3.99
N VAL A 69 3.01 2.44 2.75
CA VAL A 69 2.34 3.25 1.71
C VAL A 69 0.86 3.46 2.06
N LYS A 70 0.16 2.46 2.62
CA LYS A 70 -1.24 2.67 3.05
C LYS A 70 -1.36 3.73 4.14
N ARG A 71 -0.35 3.87 5.03
CA ARG A 71 -0.33 4.89 6.08
C ARG A 71 -0.08 6.28 5.52
N ILE A 72 0.84 6.41 4.56
CA ILE A 72 1.14 7.69 3.88
C ILE A 72 -0.12 8.24 3.20
N PHE A 73 -0.83 7.42 2.42
CA PHE A 73 -2.04 7.83 1.71
C PHE A 73 -3.33 7.70 2.54
N ARG A 74 -3.24 7.16 3.75
CA ARG A 74 -4.35 6.91 4.66
C ARG A 74 -5.50 6.08 4.07
N VAL A 75 -5.14 5.08 3.26
CA VAL A 75 -6.04 4.15 2.56
C VAL A 75 -5.96 2.75 3.17
N SER A 76 -6.78 1.82 2.67
CA SER A 76 -6.65 0.40 3.04
C SER A 76 -5.48 -0.26 2.32
N TYR A 77 -4.93 -1.36 2.86
CA TYR A 77 -3.89 -2.12 2.16
C TYR A 77 -4.40 -2.64 0.80
N LYS A 78 -5.69 -2.97 0.72
CA LYS A 78 -6.33 -3.45 -0.50
C LYS A 78 -6.25 -2.42 -1.61
N THR A 79 -6.45 -1.14 -1.29
CA THR A 79 -6.37 -0.06 -2.28
C THR A 79 -4.96 0.04 -2.86
N VAL A 80 -3.92 -0.11 -2.02
CA VAL A 80 -2.52 -0.17 -2.48
C VAL A 80 -2.28 -1.38 -3.39
N LEU A 81 -2.75 -2.57 -3.00
CA LEU A 81 -2.62 -3.78 -3.82
C LEU A 81 -3.36 -3.67 -5.15
N TYR A 82 -4.52 -3.02 -5.19
CA TYR A 82 -5.23 -2.74 -6.45
C TYR A 82 -4.41 -1.84 -7.38
N ARG A 83 -3.79 -0.78 -6.86
CA ARG A 83 -2.90 0.09 -7.65
C ARG A 83 -1.76 -0.68 -8.30
N LEU A 84 -1.11 -1.56 -7.53
CA LEU A 84 0.00 -2.39 -8.02
C LEU A 84 -0.49 -3.42 -9.06
N ALA A 85 -1.65 -4.02 -8.85
CA ALA A 85 -2.23 -4.97 -9.79
C ALA A 85 -2.63 -4.31 -11.12
N GLU A 86 -3.07 -3.05 -11.11
CA GLU A 86 -3.34 -2.26 -12.32
C GLU A 86 -2.06 -1.96 -13.11
N GLU A 87 -0.92 -1.78 -12.45
CA GLU A 87 0.38 -1.55 -13.09
C GLU A 87 0.98 -2.83 -13.71
N GLY A 88 0.34 -3.98 -13.53
CA GLY A 88 0.67 -5.25 -14.22
C GLY A 88 0.96 -6.41 -13.27
N ASP A 89 1.11 -6.16 -11.97
CA ASP A 89 1.50 -7.17 -11.00
C ASP A 89 0.29 -7.92 -10.43
N ARG A 90 -0.25 -8.84 -11.22
CA ARG A 90 -1.40 -9.68 -10.81
C ARG A 90 -1.06 -10.64 -9.66
N SER A 91 0.22 -10.93 -9.45
CA SER A 91 0.69 -11.86 -8.42
C SER A 91 0.77 -11.20 -7.03
N VAL A 92 0.71 -9.86 -6.96
CA VAL A 92 0.92 -9.06 -5.74
C VAL A 92 0.04 -9.51 -4.58
N TRP A 93 -1.22 -9.87 -4.87
CA TRP A 93 -2.17 -10.32 -3.86
C TRP A 93 -1.76 -11.65 -3.22
N GLN A 94 -1.28 -12.59 -4.02
CA GLN A 94 -0.85 -13.90 -3.53
C GLN A 94 0.41 -13.77 -2.70
N ARG A 95 1.39 -13.00 -3.19
CA ARG A 95 2.66 -12.74 -2.49
C ARG A 95 2.42 -12.01 -1.16
N PHE A 96 1.64 -10.94 -1.17
CA PHE A 96 1.30 -10.21 0.05
C PHE A 96 0.62 -11.11 1.07
N ASN A 97 -0.39 -11.90 0.68
CA ASN A 97 -1.08 -12.79 1.63
C ASN A 97 -0.17 -13.88 2.18
N ALA A 98 0.70 -14.47 1.34
CA ALA A 98 1.66 -15.48 1.78
C ALA A 98 2.66 -14.90 2.80
N GLN A 99 3.21 -13.72 2.50
CA GLN A 99 4.15 -13.04 3.40
C GLN A 99 3.46 -12.58 4.69
N TYR A 100 2.24 -12.06 4.59
CA TYR A 100 1.45 -11.65 5.76
C TYR A 100 1.12 -12.84 6.68
N GLU A 101 0.72 -13.97 6.11
CA GLU A 101 0.42 -15.19 6.88
C GLU A 101 1.66 -15.75 7.58
N ARG A 102 2.83 -15.72 6.91
CA ARG A 102 4.12 -16.09 7.53
C ARG A 102 4.50 -15.16 8.69
N HIS A 103 4.36 -13.85 8.50
CA HIS A 103 4.82 -12.87 9.49
C HIS A 103 3.89 -12.73 10.70
N TYR A 104 2.57 -12.85 10.50
CA TYR A 104 1.58 -12.62 11.55
C TYR A 104 0.79 -13.87 11.98
N GLY A 105 1.04 -15.03 11.36
CA GLY A 105 0.38 -16.30 11.69
C GLY A 105 -1.13 -16.33 11.36
N ARG A 106 -1.62 -15.36 10.58
CA ARG A 106 -3.04 -15.24 10.19
C ARG A 106 -3.17 -14.55 8.84
N ARG A 107 -4.30 -14.75 8.15
CA ARG A 107 -4.58 -14.08 6.87
C ARG A 107 -5.11 -12.66 7.05
N ALA A 108 -4.60 -11.72 6.25
CA ALA A 108 -5.05 -10.32 6.20
C ALA A 108 -6.53 -10.14 5.82
N ARG A 109 -7.18 -11.18 5.27
CA ARG A 109 -8.61 -11.15 4.95
C ARG A 109 -9.49 -11.07 6.19
N HIS A 110 -9.03 -11.56 7.34
CA HIS A 110 -9.81 -11.60 8.58
C HIS A 110 -9.78 -10.29 9.37
N SER A 111 -8.74 -9.47 9.19
CA SER A 111 -8.62 -8.16 9.83
C SER A 111 -7.76 -7.21 9.00
N GLU A 112 -8.21 -5.96 8.87
CA GLU A 112 -7.42 -4.89 8.25
C GLU A 112 -6.13 -4.70 9.08
N PRO A 113 -4.94 -4.87 8.48
CA PRO A 113 -3.69 -4.59 9.16
C PRO A 113 -3.55 -3.10 9.42
N LEU A 114 -3.20 -2.74 10.66
CA LEU A 114 -3.00 -1.35 11.10
C LEU A 114 -4.18 -0.46 10.68
N PRO A 115 -5.40 -0.70 11.19
CA PRO A 115 -6.59 0.03 10.78
C PRO A 115 -6.50 1.48 11.24
N LEU A 116 -6.67 2.42 10.31
CA LEU A 116 -6.70 3.84 10.66
C LEU A 116 -8.08 4.23 11.21
N GLY A 117 -8.11 4.72 12.45
CA GLY A 117 -9.34 5.08 13.16
C GLY A 117 -9.96 6.41 12.68
N PRO A 118 -11.24 6.72 13.02
CA PRO A 118 -11.87 7.99 12.65
C PRO A 118 -11.09 9.22 13.12
N GLU A 119 -10.42 9.11 14.28
CA GLU A 119 -9.60 10.17 14.87
C GLU A 119 -8.42 10.57 13.98
N GLU A 120 -7.92 9.65 13.15
CA GLU A 120 -6.80 9.90 12.24
C GLU A 120 -7.17 10.86 11.10
N TYR A 121 -8.46 10.97 10.78
CA TYR A 121 -8.99 11.80 9.70
C TYR A 121 -9.51 13.17 10.18
N GLN A 122 -9.41 13.46 11.48
CA GLN A 122 -9.85 14.75 12.03
C GLN A 122 -8.83 15.87 11.79
N PRO A 123 -9.28 17.13 11.61
CA PRO A 123 -8.40 18.29 11.50
C PRO A 123 -7.47 18.44 12.71
N VAL A 124 -6.22 18.85 12.45
CA VAL A 124 -5.14 18.96 13.45
C VAL A 124 -5.49 19.89 14.62
N GLU A 125 -6.38 20.86 14.40
CA GLU A 125 -6.82 21.83 15.41
C GLU A 125 -7.45 21.20 16.66
N ASN A 126 -8.05 20.00 16.54
CA ASN A 126 -8.73 19.32 17.65
C ASN A 126 -7.81 18.50 18.57
N ARG A 127 -6.49 18.43 18.29
CA ARG A 127 -5.55 17.49 18.93
C ARG A 127 -4.64 18.12 19.99
N ARG A 128 -5.08 19.19 20.66
CA ARG A 128 -4.21 20.05 21.49
C ARG A 128 -3.65 19.46 22.80
N SER A 129 -3.93 18.21 23.18
CA SER A 129 -3.57 17.73 24.54
C SER A 129 -3.03 16.30 24.69
N LYS A 130 -2.86 15.53 23.62
CA LYS A 130 -2.21 14.22 23.63
C LYS A 130 -1.46 14.05 22.32
N GLU A 131 -0.27 13.45 22.33
CA GLU A 131 0.42 13.06 21.10
C GLU A 131 -0.55 12.15 20.31
N PRO A 132 -1.14 12.65 19.21
CA PRO A 132 -2.39 12.10 18.68
C PRO A 132 -2.16 10.86 17.82
N GLU A 133 -0.93 10.63 17.37
CA GLU A 133 -0.56 9.54 16.48
C GLU A 133 0.49 8.69 17.18
N GLN A 134 0.12 7.48 17.61
CA GLN A 134 1.09 6.52 18.12
C GLN A 134 1.93 6.03 16.94
N LEU A 135 3.24 6.28 17.00
CA LEU A 135 4.17 5.70 16.06
C LEU A 135 4.16 4.18 16.25
N VAL A 136 4.04 3.46 15.14
CA VAL A 136 4.09 1.99 15.11
C VAL A 136 5.40 1.54 14.46
N ASP A 137 5.80 0.28 14.67
CA ASP A 137 7.10 -0.24 14.19
C ASP A 137 7.36 0.01 12.70
N VAL A 138 6.32 -0.03 11.86
CA VAL A 138 6.45 0.27 10.42
C VAL A 138 6.90 1.70 10.13
N ASP A 139 6.60 2.66 11.01
CA ASP A 139 7.02 4.06 10.87
C ASP A 139 8.54 4.21 11.08
N PHE A 140 9.14 3.32 11.88
CA PHE A 140 10.58 3.29 12.16
C PHE A 140 11.38 2.41 11.19
N THR A 141 10.71 1.77 10.24
CA THR A 141 11.38 0.89 9.26
C THR A 141 12.26 1.73 8.33
N ALA A 142 13.58 1.49 8.39
CA ALA A 142 14.59 2.22 7.63
C ALA A 142 14.57 1.84 6.13
N ASP A 143 13.65 2.47 5.40
CA ASP A 143 13.49 2.43 3.95
C ASP A 143 14.74 2.91 3.21
N ARG A 144 15.33 4.03 3.61
CA ARG A 144 16.50 4.61 2.94
C ARG A 144 17.69 3.65 2.89
N LEU A 145 18.01 2.99 4.00
CA LEU A 145 19.10 2.02 4.05
C LEU A 145 18.78 0.83 3.14
N SER A 146 17.56 0.29 3.26
CA SER A 146 17.11 -0.85 2.47
C SER A 146 17.16 -0.58 0.97
N ARG A 147 16.73 0.62 0.55
CA ARG A 147 16.81 1.11 -0.82
C ARG A 147 18.24 1.26 -1.32
N LEU A 148 19.13 1.84 -0.51
CA LEU A 148 20.53 1.99 -0.88
C LEU A 148 21.22 0.63 -1.03
N VAL A 149 20.94 -0.32 -0.14
CA VAL A 149 21.46 -1.69 -0.24
C VAL A 149 20.94 -2.39 -1.49
N ARG A 150 19.64 -2.30 -1.77
CA ARG A 150 19.06 -2.84 -3.01
C ARG A 150 19.76 -2.29 -4.24
N ARG A 151 19.84 -0.97 -4.38
CA ARG A 151 20.51 -0.32 -5.53
C ARG A 151 21.96 -0.73 -5.65
N ALA A 152 22.71 -0.74 -4.54
CA ALA A 152 24.11 -1.14 -4.56
C ALA A 152 24.29 -2.61 -4.98
N LEU A 153 23.33 -3.49 -4.68
CA LEU A 153 23.36 -4.90 -5.09
C LEU A 153 22.97 -5.07 -6.56
N GLU A 154 21.94 -4.36 -7.04
CA GLU A 154 21.54 -4.32 -8.46
C GLU A 154 22.63 -3.70 -9.36
N GLU A 155 23.37 -2.71 -8.86
CA GLU A 155 24.53 -2.10 -9.52
C GLU A 155 25.84 -2.90 -9.33
N GLU A 156 25.78 -4.09 -8.71
CA GLU A 156 26.94 -4.97 -8.44
C GLU A 156 28.07 -4.32 -7.62
N ARG A 157 27.76 -3.29 -6.83
CA ARG A 157 28.74 -2.55 -5.99
C ARG A 157 29.01 -3.25 -4.66
N ILE A 158 28.11 -4.12 -4.22
CA ILE A 158 28.25 -4.95 -3.03
C ILE A 158 27.81 -6.39 -3.32
N THR A 159 28.38 -7.35 -2.59
CA THR A 159 27.97 -8.76 -2.68
C THR A 159 26.69 -9.01 -1.89
N ARG A 160 26.00 -10.13 -2.17
CA ARG A 160 24.84 -10.60 -1.38
C ARG A 160 25.20 -10.78 0.10
N SER A 161 26.38 -11.36 0.38
CA SER A 161 26.85 -11.51 1.77
C SER A 161 27.02 -10.16 2.47
N ARG A 162 27.58 -9.16 1.76
CA ARG A 162 27.73 -7.81 2.30
C ARG A 162 26.38 -7.12 2.51
N ALA A 163 25.42 -7.30 1.60
CA ALA A 163 24.07 -6.78 1.76
C ALA A 163 23.35 -7.38 2.98
N ALA A 164 23.45 -8.70 3.17
CA ALA A 164 22.89 -9.38 4.33
C ALA A 164 23.49 -8.84 5.65
N GLU A 165 24.82 -8.68 5.68
CA GLU A 165 25.52 -8.09 6.84
C GLU A 165 25.05 -6.67 7.14
N VAL A 166 24.94 -5.80 6.13
CA VAL A 166 24.53 -4.39 6.30
C VAL A 166 23.09 -4.28 6.78
N LEU A 167 22.19 -5.14 6.26
CA LEU A 167 20.79 -5.18 6.67
C LEU A 167 20.57 -5.97 7.97
N ARG A 168 21.61 -6.62 8.51
CA ARG A 168 21.53 -7.52 9.67
C ARG A 168 20.53 -8.66 9.45
N LEU A 169 20.49 -9.18 8.24
CA LEU A 169 19.66 -10.30 7.82
C LEU A 169 20.52 -11.56 7.67
N SER A 170 19.90 -12.70 7.84
CA SER A 170 20.44 -13.98 7.37
C SER A 170 20.49 -14.01 5.84
N HIS A 171 21.24 -14.97 5.29
CA HIS A 171 21.31 -15.15 3.84
C HIS A 171 19.94 -15.56 3.26
N GLU A 172 19.19 -16.37 4.00
CA GLU A 172 17.86 -16.83 3.62
C GLU A 172 16.87 -15.66 3.55
N GLU A 173 16.81 -14.83 4.60
CA GLU A 173 15.95 -13.63 4.62
C GLU A 173 16.29 -12.64 3.51
N LEU A 174 17.58 -12.49 3.16
CA LEU A 174 17.97 -11.66 2.02
C LEU A 174 17.47 -12.26 0.70
N LEU A 175 17.60 -13.57 0.50
CA LEU A 175 17.15 -14.22 -0.73
C LEU A 175 15.64 -14.09 -0.90
N GLU A 176 14.85 -14.34 0.15
CA GLU A 176 13.40 -14.13 0.12
C GLU A 176 13.06 -12.68 -0.25
N ARG A 177 13.79 -11.72 0.34
CA ARG A 177 13.59 -10.29 0.05
C ARG A 177 13.96 -9.92 -1.37
N MET A 178 14.92 -10.61 -1.99
CA MET A 178 15.28 -10.42 -3.39
C MET A 178 14.25 -11.03 -4.36
N GLU A 179 13.56 -12.10 -3.98
CA GLU A 179 12.45 -12.65 -4.78
C GLU A 179 11.32 -11.61 -4.97
N ASP A 180 11.08 -10.80 -3.95
CA ASP A 180 10.11 -9.69 -4.00
C ASP A 180 10.54 -8.54 -4.95
N TRP A 181 11.83 -8.45 -5.33
CA TRP A 181 12.33 -7.37 -6.20
C TRP A 181 12.15 -7.63 -7.68
N ALA A 182 11.98 -8.89 -8.07
CA ALA A 182 11.99 -9.35 -9.47
C ALA A 182 10.64 -9.18 -10.20
N ALA A 183 9.67 -8.49 -9.59
CA ALA A 183 8.33 -8.25 -10.12
C ALA A 183 8.04 -6.76 -10.27
#